data_AF-A0A957BSM5-F1
#
_entry.id   AF-A0A957BSM5-F1
#
_cell.length_a   1.000
_cell.length_b   1.000
_cell.length_c   1.000
_cell.angle_alpha   90.00
_cell.angle_beta   90.00
_cell.angle_gamma   90.00
#
_symmetry.space_group_name_H-M   'P 1'
#
loop_
_entity.id
_entity.type
_entity.pdbx_description
1 polymer ?
#
loop_
_entity_poly.entity_id
_entity_poly.type
_entity_poly.pdbx_seq_one_letter_code
_entity_poly.pdbx_strand_id
1 'polypeptide(L)'
;MVIKVTPQIIVTRALGYVVLFIVAGMMVVPFMWMVTTSFKTPGTEFAYPPQILPSQFDFQNYNTLFANLPFARYFINTLAITLLTVFGQLLICSLAAYGFARLNFMGRDTIFVLYLTTMMIPFQITLIPLYLIITQLGWVNTYQGLIAPFALSAFGIFLMR
;
A
#
# COMPACT_ATOMS: atom_id res chain seq x y z
N MET A 1 -27.29 35.63 -2.31
CA MET A 1 -26.31 35.61 -3.43
C MET A 1 -26.57 34.35 -4.26
N VAL A 2 -27.38 34.45 -5.31
CA VAL A 2 -27.81 33.29 -6.11
C VAL A 2 -26.72 33.02 -7.16
N ILE A 3 -26.06 31.88 -7.06
CA ILE A 3 -25.06 31.44 -8.05
C ILE A 3 -25.80 31.19 -9.37
N LYS A 4 -25.70 32.13 -10.32
CA LYS A 4 -26.19 31.92 -11.69
C LYS A 4 -25.32 30.86 -12.35
N VAL A 5 -25.80 29.62 -12.38
CA VAL A 5 -25.15 28.52 -13.11
C VAL A 5 -25.30 28.80 -14.60
N THR A 6 -24.22 29.23 -15.24
CA THR A 6 -24.18 29.46 -16.69
C THR A 6 -24.20 28.11 -17.43
N PRO A 7 -24.91 27.96 -18.56
CA PRO A 7 -24.98 26.70 -19.32
C PRO A 7 -23.61 26.12 -19.70
N GLN A 8 -22.59 26.97 -19.88
CA GLN A 8 -21.20 26.56 -20.10
C GLN A 8 -20.63 25.72 -18.94
N ILE A 9 -20.99 26.03 -17.68
CA ILE A 9 -20.53 25.29 -16.50
C ILE A 9 -21.13 23.88 -16.47
N ILE A 10 -22.39 23.73 -16.91
CA ILE A 10 -23.08 22.45 -16.96
C ILE A 10 -22.43 21.54 -18.01
N VAL A 11 -22.13 22.07 -19.20
CA VAL A 11 -21.47 21.32 -20.28
C VAL A 11 -20.06 20.87 -19.86
N THR A 12 -19.26 21.76 -19.29
CA THR A 12 -17.90 21.40 -18.81
C THR A 12 -17.93 20.33 -17.72
N ARG A 13 -18.89 20.40 -16.78
CA ARG A 13 -19.08 19.36 -15.75
C ARG A 13 -19.54 18.04 -16.35
N ALA A 14 -20.47 18.06 -17.29
CA ALA A 14 -20.94 16.85 -17.97
C ALA A 14 -19.79 16.16 -18.72
N LEU A 15 -18.97 16.91 -19.46
CA LEU A 15 -17.75 16.39 -20.10
C LEU A 15 -16.76 15.84 -19.08
N GLY A 16 -16.55 16.56 -17.97
CA GLY A 16 -15.71 16.10 -16.86
C GLY A 16 -16.18 14.76 -16.29
N TYR A 17 -17.48 14.58 -16.07
CA TYR A 17 -18.02 13.31 -15.60
C TYR A 17 -17.87 12.19 -16.63
N VAL A 18 -18.07 12.45 -17.92
CA VAL A 18 -17.85 11.45 -18.98
C VAL A 18 -16.40 10.97 -18.96
N VAL A 19 -15.43 11.89 -18.88
CA VAL A 19 -14.00 11.54 -18.78
C VAL A 19 -13.72 10.73 -17.51
N LEU A 20 -14.24 11.15 -16.36
CA LEU A 20 -14.07 10.43 -15.11
C LEU A 20 -14.66 9.02 -15.16
N PHE A 21 -15.83 8.83 -15.79
CA PHE A 21 -16.43 7.51 -15.97
C PHE A 21 -15.61 6.61 -16.88
N ILE A 22 -15.05 7.14 -17.97
CA ILE A 22 -14.17 6.37 -18.86
C ILE A 22 -12.91 5.93 -18.10
N VAL A 23 -12.26 6.85 -17.39
CA VAL A 23 -11.04 6.54 -16.61
C VAL A 23 -11.35 5.53 -15.50
N ALA A 24 -12.44 5.73 -14.76
CA ALA A 24 -12.88 4.78 -13.74
C ALA A 24 -13.16 3.40 -14.33
N GLY A 25 -13.85 3.34 -15.48
CA GLY A 25 -14.11 2.10 -16.21
C GLY A 25 -12.82 1.38 -16.58
N MET A 26 -11.85 2.09 -17.17
CA MET A 26 -10.54 1.54 -17.51
C MET A 26 -9.78 1.00 -16.29
N MET A 27 -9.86 1.69 -15.16
CA MET A 27 -9.21 1.25 -13.91
C MET A 27 -9.88 0.02 -13.30
N VAL A 28 -11.18 -0.19 -13.51
CA VAL A 28 -11.93 -1.35 -12.99
C VAL A 28 -11.69 -2.63 -13.81
N VAL A 29 -11.38 -2.50 -15.11
CA VAL A 29 -11.12 -3.66 -16.00
C VAL A 29 -10.11 -4.68 -15.44
N PRO A 30 -8.89 -4.31 -14.98
CA PRO A 30 -7.95 -5.29 -14.43
C PRO A 30 -8.47 -6.00 -13.18
N PHE A 31 -9.25 -5.33 -12.34
CA PHE A 31 -9.87 -5.95 -11.16
C PHE A 31 -10.97 -6.93 -11.55
N MET A 32 -11.81 -6.57 -12.52
CA MET A 32 -12.80 -7.50 -13.07
C MET A 32 -12.09 -8.72 -13.66
N TRP A 33 -11.00 -8.52 -14.41
CA TRP A 33 -10.21 -9.62 -14.97
C TRP A 33 -9.62 -10.54 -13.89
N MET A 34 -9.12 -9.98 -12.78
CA MET A 34 -8.60 -10.77 -11.66
C MET A 34 -9.71 -11.63 -11.03
N VAL A 35 -10.88 -11.04 -10.78
CA VAL A 35 -12.02 -11.75 -10.19
C VAL A 35 -12.56 -12.82 -11.13
N THR A 36 -12.71 -12.54 -12.43
CA THR A 36 -13.19 -13.56 -13.36
C THR A 36 -12.18 -14.70 -13.52
N THR A 37 -10.89 -14.38 -13.52
CA THR A 37 -9.83 -15.39 -13.63
C THR A 37 -9.72 -16.27 -12.39
N SER A 38 -10.02 -15.76 -11.19
CA SER A 38 -10.03 -16.61 -9.98
C SER A 38 -11.11 -17.69 -9.99
N PHE A 39 -12.15 -17.55 -10.82
CA PHE A 39 -13.19 -18.56 -11.04
C PHE A 39 -12.98 -19.41 -12.30
N LYS A 40 -11.92 -19.20 -13.08
CA LYS A 40 -11.65 -20.01 -14.28
C LYS A 40 -11.13 -21.39 -13.89
N THR A 41 -11.48 -22.40 -14.68
CA THR A 41 -10.89 -23.74 -14.56
C THR A 41 -9.39 -23.66 -14.84
N PRO A 42 -8.52 -24.30 -14.03
CA PRO A 42 -7.07 -24.30 -14.26
C PRO A 42 -6.70 -24.74 -15.68
N GLY A 43 -5.78 -24.03 -16.31
CA GLY A 43 -5.37 -24.22 -17.71
C GLY A 43 -6.16 -23.40 -18.72
N THR A 44 -7.25 -22.71 -18.32
CA THR A 44 -8.04 -21.85 -19.23
C THR A 44 -7.73 -20.36 -19.05
N GLU A 45 -6.94 -20.00 -18.04
CA GLU A 45 -6.52 -18.63 -17.74
C GLU A 45 -5.75 -17.95 -18.89
N PHE A 46 -5.03 -18.73 -19.71
CA PHE A 46 -4.28 -18.26 -20.87
C PHE A 46 -4.92 -18.64 -22.22
N ALA A 47 -6.19 -19.03 -22.23
CA ALA A 47 -6.89 -19.42 -23.46
C ALA A 47 -6.95 -18.26 -24.47
N TYR A 48 -6.87 -18.59 -25.77
CA TYR A 48 -7.04 -17.65 -26.88
C TYR A 48 -8.26 -18.05 -27.73
N PRO A 49 -9.23 -17.15 -27.97
CA PRO A 49 -9.29 -15.75 -27.51
C PRO A 49 -9.47 -15.63 -25.98
N PRO A 50 -8.95 -14.54 -25.35
CA PRO A 50 -9.04 -14.36 -23.90
C PRO A 50 -10.50 -14.31 -23.43
N GLN A 51 -10.87 -15.24 -22.55
CA GLN A 51 -12.21 -15.30 -21.99
C GLN A 51 -12.37 -14.24 -20.90
N ILE A 52 -13.20 -13.23 -21.12
CA ILE A 52 -13.47 -12.19 -20.12
C ILE A 52 -14.25 -12.78 -18.94
N LEU A 53 -15.28 -13.57 -19.23
CA LEU A 53 -16.06 -14.33 -18.26
C LEU A 53 -15.67 -15.82 -18.32
N PRO A 54 -15.63 -16.52 -17.18
CA PRO A 54 -15.38 -17.94 -17.16
C PRO A 54 -16.52 -18.69 -17.87
N SER A 55 -16.19 -19.74 -18.62
CA SER A 55 -17.21 -20.64 -19.22
C SER A 55 -18.04 -21.37 -18.17
N GLN A 56 -17.45 -21.62 -17.00
CA GLN A 56 -18.05 -22.21 -15.82
C GLN A 56 -17.42 -21.59 -14.58
N PHE A 57 -18.23 -21.20 -13.59
CA PHE A 57 -17.71 -20.64 -12.34
C PHE A 57 -17.18 -21.76 -11.45
N ASP A 58 -15.85 -21.86 -11.34
CA ASP A 58 -15.18 -22.87 -10.56
C ASP A 58 -14.80 -22.34 -9.17
N PHE A 59 -15.59 -22.72 -8.16
CA PHE A 59 -15.32 -22.39 -6.76
C PHE A 59 -14.28 -23.33 -6.13
N GLN A 60 -13.91 -24.44 -6.78
CA GLN A 60 -12.94 -25.38 -6.24
C GLN A 60 -11.57 -24.73 -6.09
N ASN A 61 -11.22 -23.73 -6.91
CA ASN A 61 -9.99 -22.94 -6.77
C ASN A 61 -9.79 -22.41 -5.34
N TYR A 62 -10.87 -21.93 -4.70
CA TYR A 62 -10.81 -21.44 -3.32
C TYR A 62 -10.65 -22.58 -2.32
N ASN A 63 -11.41 -23.68 -2.48
CA ASN A 63 -11.27 -24.84 -1.59
C ASN A 63 -9.86 -25.43 -1.67
N THR A 64 -9.32 -25.58 -2.88
CA THR A 64 -7.96 -26.04 -3.14
C THR A 64 -6.92 -25.09 -2.54
N LEU A 65 -7.14 -23.76 -2.62
CA LEU A 65 -6.28 -22.77 -1.98
C LEU A 65 -6.20 -22.98 -0.45
N PHE A 66 -7.35 -23.10 0.21
CA PHE A 66 -7.41 -23.26 1.66
C PHE A 66 -7.01 -24.67 2.14
N ALA A 67 -7.14 -25.68 1.30
CA ALA A 67 -6.72 -27.05 1.60
C ALA A 67 -5.20 -27.24 1.42
N ASN A 68 -4.61 -26.66 0.36
CA ASN A 68 -3.20 -26.87 0.01
C ASN A 68 -2.25 -25.88 0.66
N LEU A 69 -2.73 -24.68 1.00
CA LEU A 69 -1.92 -23.63 1.62
C LEU A 69 -2.54 -23.19 2.94
N PRO A 70 -1.73 -22.84 3.95
CA PRO A 70 -2.22 -22.22 5.17
C PRO A 70 -2.56 -20.73 4.92
N PHE A 71 -3.44 -20.47 3.94
CA PHE A 71 -3.76 -19.13 3.46
C PHE A 71 -4.34 -18.23 4.56
N ALA A 72 -5.19 -18.79 5.43
CA ALA A 72 -5.72 -18.08 6.59
C ALA A 72 -4.59 -17.57 7.51
N ARG A 73 -3.53 -18.36 7.70
CA ARG A 73 -2.36 -17.95 8.48
C ARG A 73 -1.57 -16.85 7.77
N TYR A 74 -1.39 -16.93 6.45
CA TYR A 74 -0.73 -15.85 5.69
C TYR A 74 -1.49 -14.53 5.79
N PHE A 75 -2.83 -14.59 5.71
CA PHE A 75 -3.69 -13.44 5.88
C PHE A 75 -3.58 -12.84 7.28
N ILE A 76 -3.71 -13.66 8.32
CA ILE A 76 -3.60 -13.22 9.73
C ILE A 76 -2.22 -12.64 10.02
N ASN A 77 -1.15 -13.27 9.54
CA ASN A 77 0.21 -12.77 9.70
C ASN A 77 0.36 -11.39 9.05
N THR A 78 -0.11 -11.22 7.81
CA THR A 78 -0.03 -9.95 7.09
C THR A 78 -0.85 -8.87 7.80
N LEU A 79 -2.06 -9.20 8.25
CA LEU A 79 -2.92 -8.29 9.01
C LEU A 79 -2.24 -7.84 10.31
N ALA A 80 -1.72 -8.79 11.10
CA ALA A 80 -1.05 -8.50 12.36
C ALA A 80 0.21 -7.64 12.15
N ILE A 81 1.08 -8.00 11.20
CA ILE A 81 2.30 -7.24 10.87
C ILE A 81 1.92 -5.82 10.43
N THR A 82 0.92 -5.67 9.56
CA THR A 82 0.49 -4.36 9.05
C THR A 82 -0.04 -3.49 10.17
N LEU A 83 -0.95 -4.02 11.01
CA LEU A 83 -1.53 -3.27 12.12
C LEU A 83 -0.46 -2.84 13.14
N LEU A 84 0.44 -3.75 13.51
CA LEU A 84 1.53 -3.44 14.45
C LEU A 84 2.52 -2.43 13.89
N THR A 85 2.85 -2.53 12.59
CA THR A 85 3.75 -1.58 11.92
C THR A 85 3.11 -0.20 11.83
N VAL A 86 1.85 -0.11 11.41
CA VAL A 86 1.11 1.16 11.33
C VAL A 86 0.97 1.79 12.71
N PHE A 87 0.62 0.99 13.73
CA PHE A 87 0.52 1.48 15.11
C PHE A 87 1.87 2.02 15.61
N GLY A 88 2.95 1.26 15.43
CA GLY A 88 4.30 1.68 15.78
C GLY A 88 4.71 2.95 15.04
N GLN A 89 4.41 3.05 13.75
CA GLN A 89 4.70 4.22 12.94
C GLN A 89 3.94 5.45 13.41
N LEU A 90 2.64 5.34 13.69
CA LEU A 90 1.85 6.45 14.23
C LEU A 90 2.41 6.91 15.58
N LEU A 91 2.72 5.97 16.48
CA LEU A 91 3.22 6.29 17.81
C LEU A 91 4.59 6.99 17.74
N ILE A 92 5.57 6.38 17.06
CA ILE A 92 6.94 6.89 17.01
C ILE A 92 7.02 8.17 16.18
N CYS A 93 6.36 8.20 15.01
CA CYS A 93 6.46 9.34 14.12
C CYS A 93 5.72 10.56 14.66
N SER A 94 4.56 10.39 15.30
CA SER A 94 3.83 11.52 15.91
C SER A 94 4.61 12.15 17.05
N LEU A 95 5.25 11.35 17.92
CA LEU A 95 6.10 11.83 19.01
C LEU A 95 7.31 12.61 18.47
N ALA A 96 8.00 12.05 17.47
CA ALA A 96 9.15 12.71 16.88
C ALA A 96 8.76 13.99 16.11
N ALA A 97 7.68 13.95 15.33
CA ALA A 97 7.16 15.11 14.61
C ALA A 97 6.73 16.22 15.57
N TYR A 98 6.07 15.88 16.68
CA TYR A 98 5.73 16.84 17.73
C TYR A 98 6.98 17.52 18.31
N GLY A 99 8.06 16.76 18.52
CA GLY A 99 9.35 17.31 18.92
C GLY A 99 9.87 18.34 17.92
N PHE A 100 9.87 18.04 16.63
CA PHE A 100 10.32 18.96 15.58
C PHE A 100 9.36 20.13 15.29
N ALA A 101 8.06 19.98 15.54
CA ALA A 101 7.05 20.99 15.24
C ALA A 101 6.80 21.96 16.40
N ARG A 102 6.84 21.47 17.65
CA ARG A 102 6.38 22.24 18.83
C ARG A 102 7.48 22.59 19.82
N LEU A 103 8.57 21.82 19.89
CA LEU A 103 9.66 22.12 20.80
C LEU A 103 10.71 23.02 20.12
N ASN A 104 11.26 23.96 20.89
CA ASN A 104 12.37 24.80 20.46
C ASN A 104 13.65 24.29 21.13
N PHE A 105 14.49 23.59 20.37
CA PHE A 105 15.79 23.09 20.83
C PHE A 105 16.88 23.42 19.81
N MET A 106 18.13 23.50 20.28
CA MET A 106 19.27 23.88 19.45
C MET A 106 19.52 22.81 18.38
N GLY A 107 19.62 23.22 17.11
CA GLY A 107 19.87 22.31 15.97
C GLY A 107 18.65 21.59 15.40
N ARG A 108 17.42 21.92 15.85
CA ARG A 108 16.16 21.31 15.38
C ARG A 108 16.04 21.24 13.86
N ASP A 109 16.22 22.37 13.18
CA ASP A 109 16.02 22.45 11.74
C ASP A 109 17.15 21.76 10.98
N THR A 110 18.38 21.78 11.50
CA THR A 110 19.51 21.03 10.93
C THR A 110 19.29 19.52 11.01
N ILE A 111 18.87 19.00 12.17
CA ILE A 111 18.58 17.57 12.35
C ILE A 111 17.41 17.16 11.45
N PHE A 112 16.38 18.00 11.33
CA PHE A 112 15.26 17.73 10.44
C PHE A 112 15.68 17.67 8.97
N VAL A 113 16.51 18.60 8.49
CA VAL A 113 17.02 18.56 7.12
C VAL A 113 17.87 17.30 6.88
N LEU A 114 18.76 16.96 7.81
CA LEU A 114 19.54 15.71 7.72
C LEU A 114 18.62 14.49 7.63
N TYR A 115 17.54 14.51 8.38
CA TYR A 115 16.53 13.46 8.36
C TYR A 115 15.83 13.35 7.00
N LEU A 116 15.47 14.47 6.35
CA LEU A 116 14.91 14.45 4.99
C LEU A 116 15.89 13.89 3.95
N THR A 117 17.18 14.18 4.09
CA THR A 117 18.21 13.64 3.19
C THR A 117 18.22 12.11 3.18
N THR A 118 17.82 11.46 4.27
CA THR A 118 17.71 9.99 4.31
C THR A 118 16.67 9.44 3.33
N MET A 119 15.64 10.21 2.98
CA MET A 119 14.64 9.80 1.97
C MET A 119 15.18 9.81 0.54
N MET A 120 16.31 10.50 0.30
CA MET A 120 16.98 10.47 -1.01
C MET A 120 17.73 9.15 -1.25
N ILE A 121 17.98 8.38 -0.18
CA ILE A 121 18.65 7.09 -0.29
C ILE A 121 17.61 6.07 -0.79
N PRO A 122 17.83 5.46 -1.95
CA PRO A 122 16.90 4.46 -2.47
C PRO A 122 16.92 3.20 -1.60
N PHE A 123 15.74 2.64 -1.37
CA PHE A 123 15.54 1.46 -0.51
C PHE A 123 16.44 0.28 -0.89
N GLN A 124 16.70 0.11 -2.19
CA GLN A 124 17.52 -0.96 -2.75
C GLN A 124 18.96 -0.94 -2.20
N ILE A 125 19.53 0.24 -1.93
CA ILE A 125 20.89 0.37 -1.36
C ILE A 125 20.87 -0.01 0.14
N THR A 126 19.80 0.32 0.85
CA THR A 126 19.68 0.03 2.29
C THR A 126 19.30 -1.42 2.60
N LEU A 127 18.86 -2.20 1.61
CA LEU A 127 18.36 -3.56 1.81
C LEU A 127 19.41 -4.52 2.37
N ILE A 128 20.63 -4.54 1.79
CA ILE A 128 21.70 -5.43 2.26
C ILE A 128 22.15 -5.03 3.68
N PRO A 129 22.46 -3.76 3.97
CA PRO A 129 22.77 -3.33 5.34
C PRO A 129 21.67 -3.69 6.34
N LEU A 130 20.40 -3.46 5.99
CA LEU A 130 19.27 -3.80 6.85
C LEU A 130 19.21 -5.30 7.14
N TYR A 131 19.41 -6.15 6.13
CA TYR A 131 19.46 -7.59 6.31
C TYR A 131 20.59 -8.03 7.25
N LEU A 132 21.78 -7.43 7.11
CA LEU A 132 22.90 -7.69 8.01
C LEU A 132 22.57 -7.31 9.46
N ILE A 133 21.94 -6.15 9.68
CA ILE A 133 21.49 -5.71 11.02
C ILE A 133 20.49 -6.71 11.60
N ILE A 134 19.46 -7.09 10.84
CA ILE A 134 18.45 -8.08 11.27
C ILE A 134 19.10 -9.43 11.60
N THR A 135 20.12 -9.82 10.84
CA THR A 135 20.88 -11.05 11.09
C THR A 135 21.71 -10.97 12.37
N GLN A 136 22.42 -9.86 12.59
CA GLN A 136 23.19 -9.63 13.82
C GLN A 136 22.30 -9.55 15.06
N LEU A 137 21.08 -9.04 14.93
CA LEU A 137 20.07 -9.02 15.99
C LEU A 137 19.43 -10.39 16.24
N GLY A 138 19.69 -11.40 15.41
CA GLY A 138 19.04 -12.70 15.49
C GLY A 138 17.55 -12.67 15.16
N TRP A 139 17.09 -11.65 14.42
CA TRP A 139 15.67 -11.44 14.09
C TRP A 139 15.29 -12.03 12.72
N VAL A 140 16.16 -12.82 12.11
CA VAL A 140 15.88 -13.52 10.84
C VAL A 140 14.70 -14.46 11.01
N ASN A 141 13.77 -14.47 10.06
CA ASN A 141 12.55 -15.28 10.08
C ASN A 141 11.63 -15.02 11.29
N THR A 142 11.60 -13.78 11.79
CA THR A 142 10.71 -13.38 12.90
C THR A 142 9.83 -12.19 12.54
N TYR A 143 8.70 -12.02 13.25
CA TYR A 143 7.80 -10.88 13.02
C TYR A 143 8.43 -9.55 13.42
N GLN A 144 9.20 -9.49 14.52
CA GLN A 144 9.89 -8.27 14.92
C GLN A 144 10.91 -7.80 13.88
N GLY A 145 11.57 -8.73 13.17
CA GLY A 145 12.47 -8.39 12.07
C GLY A 145 11.76 -7.74 10.88
N LEU A 146 10.46 -7.99 10.71
CA LEU A 146 9.62 -7.35 9.70
C LEU A 146 8.98 -6.06 10.19
N ILE A 147 8.70 -5.92 11.50
CA ILE A 147 7.98 -4.76 12.04
C ILE A 147 8.94 -3.64 12.42
N ALA A 148 10.01 -3.95 13.16
CA ALA A 148 10.86 -2.95 13.78
C ALA A 148 11.53 -1.98 12.78
N PRO A 149 12.05 -2.42 11.62
CA PRO A 149 12.66 -1.51 10.64
C PRO A 149 11.68 -0.50 10.03
N PHE A 150 10.42 -0.89 9.92
CA PHE A 150 9.38 -0.09 9.25
C PHE A 150 8.47 0.63 10.26
N ALA A 151 8.66 0.41 11.56
CA ALA A 151 7.96 1.14 12.62
C ALA A 151 8.38 2.61 12.71
N LEU A 152 9.46 3.02 12.02
CA LEU A 152 9.89 4.41 11.90
C LEU A 152 9.97 4.76 10.41
N SER A 153 9.38 5.88 10.03
CA SER A 153 9.34 6.32 8.63
C SER A 153 9.70 7.79 8.53
N ALA A 154 10.68 8.07 7.67
CA ALA A 154 11.12 9.44 7.44
C ALA A 154 10.03 10.31 6.84
N PHE A 155 9.33 9.76 5.86
CA PHE A 155 8.16 10.39 5.28
C PHE A 155 7.05 10.63 6.31
N GLY A 156 6.82 9.66 7.22
CA GLY A 156 5.82 9.77 8.27
C GLY A 156 6.06 10.96 9.21
N ILE A 157 7.30 11.15 9.69
CA ILE A 157 7.64 12.30 10.55
C ILE A 157 7.52 13.62 9.79
N PHE A 158 7.99 13.67 8.54
CA PHE A 158 7.89 14.87 7.71
C PHE A 158 6.44 15.30 7.49
N LEU A 159 5.55 14.36 7.17
CA LEU A 159 4.14 14.63 6.89
C LEU A 159 3.38 15.12 8.14
N MET A 160 3.78 14.65 9.33
CA MET A 160 3.12 14.99 10.60
C MET A 160 3.66 16.26 11.27
N ARG A 161 4.80 16.79 10.81
CA ARG A 161 5.36 18.06 11.28
C ARG A 161 4.57 19.24 10.70
#